data_AF-A0A7V3MJQ5-F1
#
_entry.id   AF-A0A7V3MJQ5-F1
#
_cell.length_a   1.000
_cell.length_b   1.000
_cell.length_c   1.000
_cell.angle_alpha   90.00
_cell.angle_beta   90.00
_cell.angle_gamma   90.00
#
_symmetry.space_group_name_H-M   'P 1'
#
loop_
_entity.id
_entity.type
_entity.pdbx_description
1 polymer ?
#
loop_
_entity_poly.entity_id
_entity_poly.type
_entity_poly.pdbx_seq_one_letter_code
_entity_poly.pdbx_strand_id
1 'polypeptide(L)'
;MKTNSPKSTFAIYIGNRGFFPASLLMAAREELAKVFGKLGYDIIMLDPAATRHGAVETVAEGRIYAQWLKQNQGKFDGVILSLPNFGDENGAVAALKDAGVPILIQAYPDELDKMAPELRRDAFCGKMSIMDVFVQNDIPFTALKPHTVAPTADA
;
A
#
# COMPACT_ATOMS: atom_id res chain seq x y z
N MET A 1 -36.32 -1.43 -2.80
CA MET A 1 -35.42 -2.10 -3.74
C MET A 1 -33.99 -1.77 -3.31
N LYS A 2 -33.21 -2.72 -2.79
CA LYS A 2 -31.77 -2.49 -2.55
C LYS A 2 -31.10 -2.54 -3.91
N THR A 3 -30.68 -1.40 -4.45
CA THR A 3 -29.82 -1.35 -5.64
C THR A 3 -28.50 -2.00 -5.27
N ASN A 4 -28.24 -3.18 -5.83
CA ASN A 4 -26.98 -3.90 -5.65
C ASN A 4 -25.92 -3.15 -6.47
N SER A 5 -25.38 -2.05 -5.92
CA SER A 5 -24.23 -1.38 -6.51
C SER A 5 -23.07 -2.40 -6.58
N PRO A 6 -22.31 -2.44 -7.69
CA PRO A 6 -21.15 -3.31 -7.78
C PRO A 6 -20.20 -3.02 -6.63
N LYS A 7 -19.63 -4.07 -6.02
CA LYS A 7 -18.64 -3.94 -4.96
C LYS A 7 -17.39 -3.24 -5.51
N SER A 8 -16.93 -2.20 -4.82
CA SER A 8 -15.66 -1.57 -5.17
C SER A 8 -14.49 -2.53 -4.95
N THR A 9 -13.58 -2.57 -5.92
CA THR A 9 -12.37 -3.40 -5.87
C THR A 9 -11.13 -2.51 -5.78
N PHE A 10 -10.21 -2.82 -4.87
CA PHE A 10 -8.98 -2.05 -4.73
C PHE A 10 -7.72 -2.86 -5.06
N ALA A 11 -6.80 -2.25 -5.79
CA ALA A 11 -5.47 -2.80 -5.95
C ALA A 11 -4.60 -2.40 -4.75
N ILE A 12 -3.98 -3.36 -4.08
CA ILE A 12 -3.18 -3.11 -2.88
C ILE A 12 -1.70 -3.10 -3.25
N TYR A 13 -1.07 -1.93 -3.06
CA TYR A 13 0.37 -1.76 -3.11
C TYR A 13 0.92 -1.89 -1.69
N ILE A 14 1.97 -2.69 -1.53
CA ILE A 14 2.68 -2.82 -0.25
C ILE A 14 4.08 -2.26 -0.43
N GLY A 15 4.37 -1.16 0.27
CA GLY A 15 5.71 -0.58 0.29
C GLY A 15 6.62 -1.30 1.26
N ASN A 16 7.88 -1.47 0.90
CA ASN A 16 8.93 -1.95 1.79
C ASN A 16 10.26 -1.23 1.51
N ARG A 17 11.23 -1.38 2.40
CA ARG A 17 12.65 -1.07 2.17
C ARG A 17 13.52 -2.17 2.74
N GLY A 18 14.59 -2.51 2.02
CA GLY A 18 15.29 -3.80 2.15
C GLY A 18 15.78 -4.21 3.55
N PHE A 19 15.99 -3.26 4.46
CA PHE A 19 16.45 -3.54 5.82
C PHE A 19 15.32 -3.78 6.84
N PHE A 20 14.05 -3.60 6.47
CA PHE A 20 12.91 -3.88 7.34
C PHE A 20 12.50 -5.36 7.31
N PRO A 21 11.90 -5.85 8.40
CA PRO A 21 11.56 -7.26 8.53
C PRO A 21 10.38 -7.66 7.64
N ALA A 22 10.56 -8.77 6.91
CA ALA A 22 9.54 -9.32 6.00
C ALA A 22 8.24 -9.76 6.71
N SER A 23 8.31 -10.05 8.01
CA SER A 23 7.14 -10.40 8.85
C SER A 23 6.08 -9.30 8.83
N LEU A 24 6.47 -8.03 8.76
CA LEU A 24 5.54 -6.91 8.68
C LEU A 24 4.75 -6.90 7.37
N LEU A 25 5.36 -7.35 6.26
CA LEU A 25 4.72 -7.41 4.96
C LEU A 25 3.68 -8.52 4.93
N MET A 26 4.04 -9.71 5.43
CA MET A 26 3.12 -10.85 5.50
C MET A 26 1.93 -10.53 6.40
N ALA A 27 2.18 -9.96 7.58
CA ALA A 27 1.13 -9.54 8.50
C ALA A 27 0.17 -8.52 7.85
N ALA A 28 0.71 -7.53 7.13
CA ALA A 28 -0.12 -6.55 6.44
C ALA A 28 -0.98 -7.16 5.34
N ARG A 29 -0.46 -8.12 4.56
CA ARG A 29 -1.25 -8.82 3.52
C ARG A 29 -2.46 -9.53 4.12
N GLU A 30 -2.24 -10.31 5.16
CA GLU A 30 -3.28 -11.07 5.85
C GLU A 30 -4.32 -10.15 6.50
N GLU A 31 -3.85 -9.11 7.18
CA GLU A 31 -4.72 -8.15 7.86
C GLU A 31 -5.57 -7.35 6.87
N LEU A 32 -4.97 -6.78 5.81
CA LEU A 32 -5.72 -6.03 4.80
C LEU A 32 -6.75 -6.92 4.11
N ALA A 33 -6.42 -8.15 3.73
CA ALA A 33 -7.39 -9.07 3.15
C ALA A 33 -8.58 -9.34 4.09
N LYS A 34 -8.32 -9.52 5.39
CA LYS A 34 -9.35 -9.72 6.41
C LYS A 34 -10.20 -8.47 6.62
N VAL A 35 -9.59 -7.29 6.68
CA VAL A 35 -10.28 -6.01 6.91
C VAL A 35 -11.20 -5.68 5.73
N PHE A 36 -10.69 -5.70 4.50
CA PHE A 36 -11.50 -5.41 3.31
C PHE A 36 -12.64 -6.42 3.13
N GLY A 37 -12.38 -7.70 3.38
CA GLY A 37 -13.42 -8.74 3.36
C GLY A 37 -14.55 -8.48 4.37
N LYS A 38 -14.23 -8.02 5.58
CA LYS A 38 -15.25 -7.63 6.59
C LYS A 38 -16.02 -6.37 6.18
N LEU A 39 -15.36 -5.41 5.55
CA LEU A 39 -15.97 -4.17 5.07
C LEU A 39 -16.82 -4.38 3.79
N GLY A 40 -16.74 -5.57 3.18
CA GLY A 40 -17.52 -5.92 1.98
C GLY A 40 -16.90 -5.44 0.67
N TYR A 41 -15.64 -5.03 0.68
CA TYR A 41 -14.86 -4.64 -0.50
C TYR A 41 -14.03 -5.81 -1.02
N ASP A 42 -13.79 -5.82 -2.33
CA ASP A 42 -12.89 -6.78 -2.96
C ASP A 42 -11.50 -6.16 -3.11
N ILE A 43 -10.46 -7.01 -3.16
CA ILE A 43 -9.09 -6.55 -3.35
C ILE A 43 -8.34 -7.46 -4.32
N ILE A 44 -7.35 -6.87 -5.00
CA ILE A 44 -6.33 -7.60 -5.73
C ILE A 44 -4.95 -7.21 -5.21
N MET A 45 -4.05 -8.17 -5.10
CA MET A 45 -2.66 -7.94 -4.67
C MET A 45 -1.70 -8.59 -5.66
N LEU A 46 -0.52 -8.02 -5.82
CA LEU A 46 0.56 -8.66 -6.57
C LEU A 46 0.92 -10.00 -5.91
N ASP A 47 1.20 -11.02 -6.73
CA ASP A 47 1.59 -12.35 -6.25
C ASP A 47 2.81 -12.24 -5.31
N PRO A 48 2.80 -12.89 -4.13
CA PRO A 48 3.92 -12.88 -3.20
C PRO A 48 5.26 -13.31 -3.77
N ALA A 49 5.28 -14.08 -4.87
CA ALA A 49 6.48 -14.56 -5.54
C ALA A 49 6.96 -13.67 -6.71
N ALA A 50 6.17 -12.67 -7.13
CA ALA A 50 6.55 -11.77 -8.23
C ALA A 50 7.66 -10.79 -7.82
N THR A 51 7.75 -10.48 -6.52
CA THR A 51 8.79 -9.68 -5.86
C THR A 51 8.95 -10.21 -4.44
N ARG A 52 9.76 -9.59 -3.57
CA ARG A 52 9.87 -9.99 -2.16
C ARG A 52 8.53 -9.80 -1.44
N HIS A 53 7.79 -10.90 -1.23
CA HIS A 53 6.44 -10.93 -0.64
C HIS A 53 5.40 -10.11 -1.42
N GLY A 54 5.62 -9.88 -2.72
CA GLY A 54 4.75 -9.05 -3.55
C GLY A 54 4.74 -7.58 -3.13
N ALA A 55 5.76 -7.13 -2.37
CA ALA A 55 5.99 -5.75 -1.98
C ALA A 55 6.97 -5.07 -2.96
N VAL A 56 7.05 -3.74 -2.89
CA VAL A 56 7.95 -2.95 -3.73
C VAL A 56 9.01 -2.28 -2.85
N GLU A 57 10.28 -2.60 -3.11
CA GLU A 57 11.47 -2.07 -2.43
C GLU A 57 12.42 -1.33 -3.37
N THR A 58 12.20 -1.47 -4.68
CA THR A 58 13.07 -0.94 -5.73
C THR A 58 12.27 -0.41 -6.91
N VAL A 59 12.90 0.42 -7.74
CA VAL A 59 12.34 0.88 -9.02
C VAL A 59 12.01 -0.28 -9.96
N ALA A 60 12.82 -1.34 -9.97
CA ALA A 60 12.58 -2.51 -10.82
C ALA A 60 11.29 -3.24 -10.42
N GLU A 61 11.09 -3.44 -9.12
CA GLU A 61 9.85 -4.02 -8.57
C GLU A 61 8.66 -3.08 -8.76
N GLY A 62 8.87 -1.76 -8.67
CA GLY A 62 7.84 -0.78 -8.99
C GLY A 62 7.35 -0.93 -10.43
N ARG A 63 8.26 -1.14 -11.41
CA ARG A 63 7.88 -1.42 -12.80
C ARG A 63 7.12 -2.73 -12.96
N ILE A 64 7.47 -3.78 -12.19
CA ILE A 64 6.69 -5.03 -12.16
C ILE A 64 5.27 -4.76 -11.68
N TYR A 65 5.12 -4.00 -10.60
CA TYR A 65 3.80 -3.63 -10.08
C TYR A 65 2.99 -2.78 -11.07
N ALA A 66 3.62 -1.79 -11.73
CA ALA A 66 2.97 -0.99 -12.77
C ALA A 66 2.48 -1.83 -13.95
N GLN A 67 3.29 -2.80 -14.40
CA GLN A 67 2.88 -3.73 -15.45
C GLN A 67 1.69 -4.60 -15.01
N TRP A 68 1.72 -5.09 -13.76
CA TRP A 68 0.62 -5.85 -13.19
C TRP A 68 -0.67 -5.02 -13.06
N LEU A 69 -0.59 -3.75 -12.65
CA LEU A 69 -1.74 -2.84 -12.66
C LEU A 69 -2.32 -2.69 -14.06
N LYS A 70 -1.47 -2.48 -15.06
CA LYS A 70 -1.89 -2.35 -16.47
C LYS A 70 -2.60 -3.61 -16.97
N GLN A 71 -2.13 -4.81 -16.60
CA GLN A 71 -2.78 -6.08 -16.94
C GLN A 71 -4.13 -6.27 -16.25
N ASN A 72 -4.38 -5.55 -15.16
CA ASN A 72 -5.63 -5.61 -14.39
C ASN A 72 -6.47 -4.33 -14.53
N GLN A 73 -6.14 -3.47 -15.50
CA GLN A 73 -6.89 -2.24 -15.74
C GLN A 73 -8.37 -2.54 -15.97
N GLY A 74 -9.25 -1.77 -15.33
CA GLY A 74 -10.70 -1.99 -15.35
C GLY A 74 -11.22 -3.04 -14.36
N LYS A 75 -10.34 -3.69 -13.58
CA LYS A 75 -10.76 -4.62 -12.50
C LYS A 75 -10.72 -4.01 -11.09
N PHE A 76 -10.24 -2.77 -10.96
CA PHE A 76 -10.13 -2.06 -9.69
C PHE A 76 -10.49 -0.59 -9.89
N ASP A 77 -11.07 0.00 -8.85
CA ASP A 77 -11.58 1.38 -8.83
C ASP A 77 -10.60 2.37 -8.19
N GLY A 78 -9.60 1.86 -7.47
CA GLY A 78 -8.60 2.65 -6.77
C GLY A 78 -7.40 1.81 -6.31
N VAL A 79 -6.32 2.49 -5.95
CA VAL A 79 -5.14 1.86 -5.34
C VAL A 79 -5.06 2.24 -3.86
N ILE A 80 -4.79 1.27 -3.00
CA ILE A 80 -4.37 1.52 -1.62
C ILE A 80 -2.87 1.27 -1.53
N LEU A 81 -2.11 2.35 -1.36
CA LEU A 81 -0.69 2.32 -1.04
C LEU A 81 -0.58 2.13 0.49
N SER A 82 -0.35 0.89 0.91
CA SER A 82 -0.17 0.52 2.31
C SER A 82 1.30 0.46 2.68
N LEU A 83 1.65 1.07 3.82
CA LEU A 83 3.01 1.15 4.36
C LEU A 83 3.09 0.45 5.72
N PRO A 84 3.41 -0.86 5.75
CA PRO A 84 3.71 -1.59 6.97
C PRO A 84 4.99 -1.09 7.66
N ASN A 85 5.90 -0.51 6.88
CA ASN A 85 7.15 0.12 7.28
C ASN A 85 7.50 1.28 6.33
N PHE A 86 8.73 1.80 6.41
CA PHE A 86 9.23 2.82 5.50
C PHE A 86 9.46 2.24 4.09
N GLY A 87 8.46 2.38 3.22
CA GLY A 87 8.53 2.00 1.81
C GLY A 87 9.46 2.85 0.95
N ASP A 88 10.00 2.26 -0.13
CA ASP A 88 10.81 2.95 -1.11
C ASP A 88 10.00 3.93 -1.98
N GLU A 89 10.40 5.20 -2.02
CA GLU A 89 9.69 6.27 -2.71
C GLU A 89 9.83 6.18 -4.23
N ASN A 90 11.03 5.83 -4.70
CA ASN A 90 11.30 5.70 -6.12
C ASN A 90 10.56 4.49 -6.72
N GLY A 91 10.50 3.39 -5.96
CA GLY A 91 9.66 2.23 -6.25
C GLY A 91 8.18 2.60 -6.31
N ALA A 92 7.69 3.39 -5.35
CA ALA A 92 6.30 3.85 -5.33
C ALA A 92 5.96 4.72 -6.56
N VAL A 93 6.84 5.66 -6.93
CA VAL A 93 6.67 6.47 -8.16
C VAL A 93 6.63 5.58 -9.39
N ALA A 94 7.61 4.67 -9.53
CA ALA A 94 7.69 3.77 -10.68
C ALA A 94 6.47 2.85 -10.80
N ALA A 95 5.84 2.50 -9.67
CA ALA A 95 4.64 1.68 -9.61
C ALA A 95 3.35 2.43 -9.95
N LEU A 96 3.22 3.68 -9.49
CA LEU A 96 1.91 4.33 -9.37
C LEU A 96 1.73 5.59 -10.20
N LYS A 97 2.80 6.10 -10.84
CA LYS A 97 2.73 7.31 -11.68
C LYS A 97 1.61 7.25 -12.74
N ASP A 98 1.42 6.09 -13.35
CA ASP A 98 0.44 5.87 -14.42
C ASP A 98 -0.77 5.04 -13.97
N ALA A 99 -1.07 5.00 -12.66
CA ALA A 99 -2.14 4.15 -12.11
C ALA A 99 -3.54 4.49 -12.66
N GLY A 100 -3.78 5.76 -13.05
CA GLY A 100 -5.00 6.20 -13.72
C GLY A 100 -6.29 6.15 -12.88
N VAL A 101 -6.17 5.85 -11.58
CA VAL A 101 -7.27 5.78 -10.60
C VAL A 101 -6.85 6.48 -9.30
N PRO A 102 -7.79 6.83 -8.40
CA PRO A 102 -7.46 7.42 -7.12
C PRO A 102 -6.53 6.54 -6.27
N ILE A 103 -5.53 7.16 -5.63
CA ILE A 103 -4.59 6.48 -4.73
C ILE A 103 -4.84 6.96 -3.30
N LEU A 104 -5.08 6.04 -2.36
CA LEU A 104 -5.08 6.32 -0.92
C LEU A 104 -3.76 5.86 -0.31
N ILE A 105 -3.07 6.74 0.41
CA ILE A 105 -1.85 6.39 1.15
C ILE A 105 -2.18 6.10 2.61
N GLN A 106 -2.09 4.83 2.98
CA GLN A 106 -2.26 4.32 4.34
C GLN A 106 -0.90 3.92 4.91
N ALA A 107 -0.69 4.20 6.20
CA ALA A 107 0.51 3.79 6.91
C ALA A 107 0.14 3.28 8.30
N TYR A 108 0.86 2.25 8.72
CA TYR A 108 0.72 1.67 10.05
C TYR A 108 1.28 2.63 11.11
N PRO A 109 0.69 2.67 12.33
CA PRO A 109 1.31 3.39 13.43
C PRO A 109 2.61 2.70 13.85
N ASP A 110 3.61 3.51 14.19
CA ASP A 110 4.84 3.02 14.83
C ASP A 110 4.55 2.70 16.30
N GLU A 111 5.16 1.63 16.81
CA GLU A 111 5.10 1.24 18.22
C GLU A 111 6.39 1.70 18.90
N LEU A 112 6.32 2.74 19.75
CA LEU A 112 7.50 3.43 20.31
C LEU A 112 8.40 2.51 21.17
N ASP A 113 7.84 1.44 21.71
CA ASP A 113 8.53 0.40 22.46
C ASP A 113 9.13 -0.71 21.56
N LYS A 114 8.85 -0.69 20.26
CA LYS A 114 9.30 -1.70 19.27
C LYS A 114 10.14 -1.07 18.15
N MET A 115 11.20 -0.36 18.55
CA MET A 115 12.12 0.30 17.62
C MET A 115 13.37 -0.53 17.25
N ALA A 116 13.45 -1.77 17.74
CA ALA A 116 14.51 -2.70 17.37
C ALA A 116 14.40 -3.11 15.88
N PRO A 117 15.53 -3.40 15.19
CA PRO A 117 15.53 -3.71 13.74
C PRO A 117 14.53 -4.80 13.31
N GLU A 118 14.23 -5.76 14.18
CA GLU A 118 13.37 -6.91 13.92
C GLU A 118 11.87 -6.57 13.96
N LEU A 119 11.51 -5.41 14.50
CA LEU A 119 10.13 -5.01 14.77
C LEU A 119 9.78 -3.61 14.25
N ARG A 120 10.78 -2.73 14.07
CA ARG A 120 10.56 -1.34 13.71
C ARG A 120 9.88 -1.21 12.34
N ARG A 121 9.06 -0.16 12.21
CA ARG A 121 8.30 0.15 11.00
C ARG A 121 8.82 1.42 10.35
N ASP A 122 8.96 2.49 11.12
CA ASP A 122 9.26 3.84 10.61
C ASP A 122 8.22 4.30 9.54
N ALA A 123 6.99 3.80 9.63
CA ALA A 123 5.97 3.96 8.60
C ALA A 123 5.43 5.40 8.55
N PHE A 124 5.43 6.12 9.68
CA PHE A 124 5.08 7.53 9.70
C PHE A 124 6.03 8.35 8.82
N CYS A 125 7.33 8.19 9.04
CA CYS A 125 8.37 8.88 8.26
C CYS A 125 8.32 8.47 6.78
N GLY A 126 8.14 7.18 6.50
CA GLY A 126 8.00 6.69 5.14
C GLY A 126 6.80 7.26 4.39
N LYS A 127 5.66 7.41 5.07
CA LYS A 127 4.48 8.05 4.49
C LYS A 127 4.75 9.50 4.10
N MET A 128 5.41 10.26 4.98
CA MET A 128 5.77 11.65 4.67
C MET A 128 6.71 11.74 3.46
N SER A 129 7.71 10.85 3.38
CA SER A 129 8.65 10.80 2.26
C SER A 129 7.95 10.46 0.93
N ILE A 130 7.08 9.45 0.91
CA ILE A 130 6.33 9.06 -0.30
C ILE A 130 5.38 10.18 -0.74
N MET A 131 4.65 10.80 0.19
CA MET A 131 3.75 11.92 -0.14
C MET A 131 4.52 13.09 -0.76
N ASP A 132 5.69 13.43 -0.21
CA ASP A 132 6.55 14.50 -0.75
C ASP A 132 7.02 14.18 -2.17
N VAL A 133 7.53 12.97 -2.41
CA VAL A 133 7.96 12.54 -3.75
C VAL A 133 6.78 12.44 -4.73
N PHE A 134 5.58 12.08 -4.28
CA PHE A 134 4.38 12.09 -5.12
C PHE A 134 4.01 13.51 -5.56
N VAL A 135 4.09 14.49 -4.65
CA VAL A 135 3.91 15.90 -5.00
C VAL A 135 4.95 16.34 -6.03
N GLN A 136 6.23 15.98 -5.84
CA GLN A 136 7.30 16.33 -6.79
C GLN A 136 7.14 15.69 -8.19
N ASN A 137 6.37 14.61 -8.30
CA ASN A 137 6.14 13.87 -9.54
C ASN A 137 4.72 14.06 -10.12
N ASP A 138 3.96 15.02 -9.59
CA ASP A 138 2.57 15.30 -9.99
C ASP A 138 1.63 14.07 -9.91
N ILE A 139 1.86 13.20 -8.92
CA ILE A 139 1.04 12.01 -8.68
C ILE A 139 -0.06 12.37 -7.66
N PRO A 140 -1.35 12.43 -8.05
CA PRO A 140 -2.41 12.78 -7.13
C PRO A 140 -2.67 11.63 -6.14
N PHE A 141 -2.85 11.98 -4.87
CA PHE A 141 -3.19 11.02 -3.82
C PHE A 141 -4.14 11.62 -2.80
N THR A 142 -4.80 10.73 -2.06
CA THR A 142 -5.57 11.04 -0.85
C THR A 142 -4.77 10.59 0.37
N ALA A 143 -4.73 11.44 1.38
CA ALA A 143 -4.19 11.11 2.70
C ALA A 143 -5.17 11.57 3.78
N LEU A 144 -5.53 10.65 4.67
CA LEU A 144 -6.41 10.93 5.80
C LEU A 144 -5.62 11.46 7.00
N LYS A 145 -6.32 12.16 7.90
CA LYS A 145 -5.86 12.45 9.26
C LYS A 145 -6.53 11.46 10.22
N PRO A 146 -5.79 10.86 11.17
CA PRO A 146 -4.36 11.03 11.42
C PRO A 146 -3.48 10.36 10.34
N HIS A 147 -2.20 10.75 10.26
CA HIS A 147 -1.29 10.26 9.21
C HIS A 147 -1.07 8.74 9.25
N THR A 148 -1.11 8.12 10.42
CA THR A 148 -0.98 6.67 10.58
C THR A 148 -2.21 6.13 11.29
N VAL A 149 -2.79 5.06 10.76
CA VAL A 149 -3.96 4.38 11.29
C VAL A 149 -3.80 2.89 11.03
N ALA A 150 -4.01 2.06 12.06
CA ALA A 150 -4.06 0.61 11.88
C ALA A 150 -5.30 0.26 11.04
N PRO A 151 -5.21 -0.64 10.04
CA PRO A 151 -6.37 -1.00 9.22
C PRO A 151 -7.58 -1.52 10.01
N THR A 152 -7.35 -2.02 11.23
CA THR A 152 -8.39 -2.53 12.14
C THR A 152 -8.92 -1.49 13.12
N ALA A 153 -8.41 -0.26 13.12
CA ALA A 153 -8.91 0.77 14.02
C ALA A 153 -10.35 1.14 13.64
N ASP A 154 -11.22 1.29 14.65
CA ASP A 154 -12.54 1.86 14.46
C ASP A 154 -12.42 3.33 14.04
N ALA A 155 -13.38 3.78 13.21
CA ALA A 155 -13.43 5.15 12.70
C ALA A 155 -13.77 6.18 13.80
#